data_AF-A0A7C9ENQ8-F1
#
_entry.id   AF-A0A7C9ENQ8-F1
#
_cell.length_a   1.000
_cell.length_b   1.000
_cell.length_c   1.000
_cell.angle_alpha   90.00
_cell.angle_beta   90.00
_cell.angle_gamma   90.00
#
_symmetry.space_group_name_H-M   'P 1'
#
loop_
_entity.id
_entity.type
_entity.pdbx_description
1 polymer ?
#
loop_
_entity_poly.entity_id
_entity_poly.type
_entity_poly.pdbx_seq_one_letter_code
_entity_poly.pdbx_strand_id
1 'polypeptide(L)'
;LPKMVRMANLCVVGGHAVNGVAEIHSEIVKSDVFNYFYELWPEKFQNKTNGFTPRRWIRLCNPALSKIITKWTGSDDWVLQTERLAELRKFANNLGLQSEWREAKRINKMKVADFLTEKTGYIVSPDAMFDVQVVFVPDYNVSVAEVLIPGSELSQHISTAGME
;
A
#
# COMPACT_ATOMS: atom_id res chain seq x y z
N LEU A 1 -20.42 19.13 30.71
CA LEU A 1 -19.90 18.66 29.41
C LEU A 1 -20.37 19.61 28.32
N PRO A 2 -19.54 19.94 27.31
CA PRO A 2 -19.96 20.76 26.19
C PRO A 2 -21.09 20.08 25.40
N LYS A 3 -21.95 20.87 24.76
CA LYS A 3 -22.91 20.35 23.77
C LYS A 3 -22.12 19.89 22.53
N MET A 4 -22.20 18.62 22.16
CA MET A 4 -21.44 18.04 21.05
C MET A 4 -22.35 17.30 20.06
N VAL A 5 -21.96 17.31 18.79
CA VAL A 5 -22.60 16.52 17.72
C VAL A 5 -21.68 15.35 17.36
N ARG A 6 -22.18 14.12 17.46
CA ARG A 6 -21.44 12.90 17.11
C ARG A 6 -21.62 12.59 15.64
N MET A 7 -20.72 13.11 14.79
CA MET A 7 -20.81 12.99 13.34
C MET A 7 -20.85 11.53 12.87
N ALA A 8 -20.08 10.65 13.49
CA ALA A 8 -20.05 9.23 13.13
C ALA A 8 -21.43 8.57 13.32
N ASN A 9 -22.12 8.87 14.42
CA ASN A 9 -23.49 8.38 14.65
C ASN A 9 -24.47 8.96 13.63
N LEU A 10 -24.33 10.25 13.28
CA LEU A 10 -25.16 10.88 12.26
C LEU A 10 -24.97 10.21 10.89
N CYS A 11 -23.74 9.89 10.51
CA CYS A 11 -23.43 9.17 9.28
C CYS A 11 -24.05 7.76 9.26
N VAL A 12 -23.96 7.04 10.38
CA VAL A 12 -24.56 5.69 10.50
C VAL A 12 -26.08 5.77 10.40
N VAL A 13 -26.73 6.76 11.01
CA VAL A 13 -28.20 6.92 10.90
C VAL A 13 -28.61 7.32 9.49
N GLY A 14 -27.96 8.33 8.89
CA GLY A 14 -28.36 8.91 7.61
C GLY A 14 -27.93 8.13 6.37
N GLY A 15 -26.89 7.30 6.43
CA GLY A 15 -26.46 6.46 5.32
C GLY A 15 -27.42 5.29 5.06
N HIS A 16 -27.29 4.61 3.92
CA HIS A 16 -27.96 3.30 3.70
C HIS A 16 -27.00 2.12 3.88
N ALA A 17 -25.69 2.38 3.99
CA ALA A 17 -24.64 1.38 4.16
C ALA A 17 -23.48 1.99 4.96
N VAL A 18 -22.78 1.14 5.71
CA VAL A 18 -21.57 1.46 6.49
C VAL A 18 -20.59 0.33 6.22
N ASN A 19 -19.35 0.64 5.81
CA ASN A 19 -18.38 -0.40 5.51
C ASN A 19 -17.03 -0.18 6.20
N GLY A 20 -16.42 -1.28 6.63
CA GLY A 20 -14.99 -1.29 6.90
C GLY A 20 -14.17 -1.49 5.63
N VAL A 21 -12.85 -1.43 5.80
CA VAL A 21 -11.86 -1.44 4.70
C VAL A 21 -10.92 -2.66 4.72
N ALA A 22 -11.14 -3.55 5.67
CA ALA A 22 -10.54 -4.88 5.80
C ALA A 22 -11.51 -5.75 6.62
N GLU A 23 -11.38 -7.08 6.52
CA GLU A 23 -12.28 -8.00 7.23
C GLU A 23 -12.24 -7.78 8.74
N ILE A 24 -11.04 -7.85 9.36
CA ILE A 24 -10.85 -7.62 10.80
C ILE A 24 -11.34 -6.23 11.21
N HIS A 25 -11.03 -5.20 10.41
CA HIS A 25 -11.51 -3.85 10.68
C HIS A 25 -13.04 -3.77 10.65
N SER A 26 -13.69 -4.46 9.71
CA SER A 26 -15.14 -4.47 9.60
C SER A 26 -15.79 -5.18 10.80
N GLU A 27 -15.15 -6.23 11.34
CA GLU A 27 -15.62 -6.88 12.57
C GLU A 27 -15.52 -5.95 13.78
N ILE A 28 -14.39 -5.24 13.95
CA ILE A 28 -14.24 -4.24 15.02
C ILE A 28 -15.30 -3.14 14.92
N VAL A 29 -15.61 -2.68 13.70
CA VAL A 29 -16.67 -1.68 13.47
C VAL A 29 -18.03 -2.18 13.96
N LYS A 30 -18.33 -3.47 13.77
CA LYS A 30 -19.58 -4.09 14.22
C LYS A 30 -19.59 -4.42 15.71
N SER A 31 -18.48 -4.91 16.26
CA SER A 31 -18.43 -5.39 17.65
C SER A 31 -18.18 -4.29 18.66
N ASP A 32 -17.36 -3.29 18.32
CA ASP A 32 -16.81 -2.35 19.31
C ASP A 32 -17.28 -0.92 19.03
N VAL A 33 -17.26 -0.48 17.76
CA VAL A 33 -17.48 0.93 17.40
C VAL A 33 -18.97 1.28 17.31
N PHE A 34 -19.76 0.47 16.61
CA PHE A 34 -21.17 0.73 16.33
C PHE A 34 -22.08 -0.44 16.69
N ASN A 35 -21.73 -1.19 17.74
CA ASN A 35 -22.43 -2.39 18.17
C ASN A 35 -23.96 -2.23 18.24
N TYR A 36 -24.45 -1.22 18.96
CA TYR A 36 -25.89 -0.98 19.03
C TYR A 36 -26.53 -0.68 17.68
N PHE A 37 -25.86 0.08 16.80
CA PHE A 37 -26.39 0.31 15.45
C PHE A 37 -26.37 -0.95 14.59
N TYR A 38 -25.39 -1.82 14.79
CA TYR A 38 -25.33 -3.13 14.12
C TYR A 38 -26.45 -4.06 14.60
N GLU A 39 -26.79 -4.04 15.89
CA GLU A 39 -27.95 -4.77 16.41
C GLU A 39 -29.28 -4.27 15.81
N LEU A 40 -29.41 -2.95 15.60
CA LEU A 40 -30.61 -2.37 14.99
C LEU A 40 -30.72 -2.61 13.48
N TRP A 41 -29.61 -2.46 12.74
CA TRP A 41 -29.56 -2.52 11.28
C TRP A 41 -28.38 -3.37 10.79
N PRO A 42 -28.38 -4.69 11.05
CA PRO A 42 -27.26 -5.56 10.71
C PRO A 42 -26.95 -5.57 9.20
N GLU A 43 -27.98 -5.44 8.36
CA GLU A 43 -27.87 -5.40 6.90
C GLU A 43 -27.11 -4.18 6.36
N LYS A 44 -26.97 -3.12 7.16
CA LYS A 44 -26.26 -1.90 6.80
C LYS A 44 -24.75 -2.08 6.78
N PHE A 45 -24.23 -3.02 7.55
CA PHE A 45 -22.80 -3.17 7.80
C PHE A 45 -22.15 -4.15 6.82
N GLN A 46 -21.17 -3.65 6.07
CA GLN A 46 -20.49 -4.39 5.00
C GLN A 46 -18.97 -4.35 5.17
N ASN A 47 -18.26 -5.18 4.40
CA ASN A 47 -16.82 -5.07 4.22
C ASN A 47 -16.50 -4.75 2.76
N LYS A 48 -15.60 -3.79 2.53
CA LYS A 48 -15.04 -3.48 1.21
C LYS A 48 -13.52 -3.36 1.37
N THR A 49 -12.83 -4.49 1.26
CA THR A 49 -11.37 -4.52 1.41
C THR A 49 -10.69 -3.57 0.43
N ASN A 50 -9.79 -2.72 0.93
CA ASN A 50 -9.03 -1.80 0.10
C ASN A 50 -8.23 -2.54 -0.98
N GLY A 51 -8.08 -1.89 -2.12
CA GLY A 51 -7.26 -2.37 -3.23
C GLY A 51 -6.46 -1.22 -3.83
N PHE A 52 -5.45 -1.57 -4.61
CA PHE A 52 -4.68 -0.61 -5.39
C PHE A 52 -4.89 -0.87 -6.89
N THR A 53 -4.71 0.17 -7.70
CA THR A 53 -4.83 0.02 -9.17
C THR A 53 -3.57 -0.63 -9.78
N PRO A 54 -3.67 -1.78 -10.47
CA PRO A 54 -2.53 -2.43 -11.12
C PRO A 54 -1.91 -1.59 -12.24
N ARG A 55 -2.69 -0.65 -12.80
CA ARG A 55 -2.24 0.22 -13.88
C ARG A 55 -1.11 1.13 -13.41
N ARG A 56 -1.29 1.80 -12.26
CA ARG A 56 -0.24 2.68 -11.71
C ARG A 56 0.86 1.88 -11.03
N TRP A 57 0.49 0.93 -10.18
CA TRP A 57 1.40 0.27 -9.24
C TRP A 57 2.11 -0.96 -9.79
N ILE A 58 1.84 -1.37 -11.02
CA ILE A 58 2.59 -2.40 -11.73
C ILE A 58 2.91 -1.94 -13.15
N ARG A 59 1.88 -1.67 -13.98
CA ARG A 59 2.05 -1.41 -15.42
C ARG A 59 2.93 -0.20 -15.71
N LEU A 60 2.64 0.94 -15.06
CA LEU A 60 3.33 2.20 -15.31
C LEU A 60 4.64 2.31 -14.51
N CYS A 61 4.63 2.01 -13.21
CA CYS A 61 5.82 2.18 -12.37
C CYS A 61 6.89 1.10 -12.62
N ASN A 62 6.52 -0.08 -13.12
CA ASN A 62 7.42 -1.20 -13.34
C ASN A 62 7.27 -1.81 -14.74
N PRO A 63 7.66 -1.07 -15.80
CA PRO A 63 7.50 -1.52 -17.19
C PRO A 63 8.34 -2.76 -17.51
N ALA A 64 9.47 -2.96 -16.84
CA ALA A 64 10.31 -4.15 -17.00
C ALA A 64 9.58 -5.41 -16.52
N LEU A 65 9.06 -5.39 -15.30
CA LEU A 65 8.25 -6.50 -14.77
C LEU A 65 6.98 -6.70 -15.60
N SER A 66 6.34 -5.62 -16.03
CA SER A 66 5.12 -5.68 -16.84
C SER A 66 5.31 -6.43 -18.15
N LYS A 67 6.44 -6.24 -18.83
CA LYS A 67 6.79 -6.98 -20.04
C LYS A 67 6.97 -8.48 -19.74
N ILE A 68 7.61 -8.82 -18.62
CA ILE A 68 7.79 -10.21 -18.19
C ILE A 68 6.42 -10.84 -17.91
N ILE A 69 5.57 -10.18 -17.12
CA ILE A 69 4.22 -10.69 -16.83
C ILE A 69 3.48 -10.95 -18.13
N THR A 70 3.37 -9.96 -19.03
CA THR A 70 2.70 -10.11 -20.33
C THR A 70 3.27 -11.26 -21.17
N LYS A 71 4.59 -11.44 -21.18
CA LYS A 71 5.26 -12.54 -21.89
C LYS A 71 4.82 -13.90 -21.35
N TRP A 72 4.84 -14.07 -20.03
CA TRP A 72 4.59 -15.36 -19.38
C TRP A 72 3.11 -15.68 -19.19
N THR A 73 2.23 -14.67 -19.18
CA THR A 73 0.76 -14.84 -19.23
C THR A 73 0.21 -14.83 -20.66
N GLY A 74 1.04 -14.55 -21.67
CA GLY A 74 0.67 -14.54 -23.10
C GLY A 74 -0.16 -13.32 -23.56
N SER A 75 -0.61 -12.47 -22.66
CA SER A 75 -1.43 -11.27 -22.95
C SER A 75 -1.22 -10.21 -21.86
N ASP A 76 -1.46 -8.93 -22.16
CA ASP A 76 -1.50 -7.85 -21.16
C ASP A 76 -2.88 -7.62 -20.54
N ASP A 77 -3.84 -8.50 -20.81
CA ASP A 77 -5.16 -8.53 -20.17
C ASP A 77 -5.09 -8.52 -18.64
N TRP A 78 -4.00 -9.01 -18.04
CA TRP A 78 -3.78 -8.98 -16.59
C TRP A 78 -3.85 -7.56 -16.01
N VAL A 79 -3.62 -6.53 -16.82
CA VAL A 79 -3.78 -5.13 -16.43
C VAL A 79 -5.24 -4.82 -16.11
N LEU A 80 -6.18 -5.42 -16.85
CA LEU A 80 -7.62 -5.31 -16.61
C LEU A 80 -8.12 -6.37 -15.62
N GLN A 81 -7.73 -7.62 -15.86
CA GLN A 81 -8.11 -8.86 -15.18
C GLN A 81 -6.94 -9.38 -14.31
N THR A 82 -6.73 -8.74 -13.17
CA THR A 82 -5.56 -8.97 -12.29
C THR A 82 -5.48 -10.40 -11.75
N GLU A 83 -6.61 -11.09 -11.67
CA GLU A 83 -6.71 -12.51 -11.30
C GLU A 83 -5.86 -13.43 -12.19
N ARG A 84 -5.60 -13.04 -13.44
CA ARG A 84 -4.73 -13.80 -14.36
C ARG A 84 -3.29 -13.91 -13.86
N LEU A 85 -2.84 -13.02 -12.97
CA LEU A 85 -1.53 -13.15 -12.34
C LEU A 85 -1.37 -14.46 -11.56
N ALA A 86 -2.46 -15.12 -11.16
CA ALA A 86 -2.42 -16.44 -10.53
C ALA A 86 -1.78 -17.51 -11.43
N GLU A 87 -1.83 -17.36 -12.76
CA GLU A 87 -1.22 -18.29 -13.71
C GLU A 87 0.30 -18.37 -13.56
N LEU A 88 0.95 -17.28 -13.13
CA LEU A 88 2.39 -17.23 -12.90
C LEU A 88 2.86 -18.23 -11.85
N ARG A 89 1.97 -18.69 -10.94
CA ARG A 89 2.31 -19.73 -9.95
C ARG A 89 2.82 -21.02 -10.62
N LYS A 90 2.30 -21.36 -11.80
CA LYS A 90 2.73 -22.53 -12.58
C LYS A 90 4.20 -22.45 -13.00
N PHE A 91 4.72 -21.23 -13.14
CA PHE A 91 6.07 -20.95 -13.61
C PHE A 91 7.03 -20.56 -12.48
N ALA A 92 6.62 -20.62 -11.21
CA ALA A 92 7.42 -20.15 -10.08
C ALA A 92 8.81 -20.81 -9.98
N ASN A 93 8.92 -22.09 -10.37
CA ASN A 93 10.18 -22.85 -10.37
C ASN A 93 10.92 -22.82 -11.72
N ASN A 94 10.41 -22.07 -12.70
CA ASN A 94 11.07 -21.94 -14.00
C ASN A 94 12.29 -21.03 -13.88
N LEU A 95 13.48 -21.57 -14.17
CA LEU A 95 14.75 -20.83 -14.07
C LEU A 95 14.83 -19.63 -15.03
N GLY A 96 14.19 -19.71 -16.20
CA GLY A 96 14.10 -18.61 -17.15
C GLY A 96 13.31 -17.43 -16.58
N LEU A 97 12.11 -17.70 -16.04
CA LEU A 97 11.31 -16.68 -15.37
C LEU A 97 12.05 -16.06 -14.18
N GLN A 98 12.66 -16.89 -13.32
CA GLN A 98 13.43 -16.40 -12.18
C GLN A 98 14.62 -15.52 -12.58
N SER A 99 15.29 -15.84 -13.69
CA SER A 99 16.37 -15.02 -14.22
C SER A 99 15.87 -13.65 -14.69
N GLU A 100 14.83 -13.63 -15.54
CA GLU A 100 14.21 -12.40 -16.03
C GLU A 100 13.68 -11.54 -14.88
N TRP A 101 13.04 -12.16 -13.88
CA TRP A 101 12.47 -11.48 -12.73
C TRP A 101 13.54 -10.82 -11.86
N ARG A 102 14.66 -11.52 -11.60
CA ARG A 102 15.81 -10.96 -10.86
C ARG A 102 16.42 -9.79 -11.61
N GLU A 103 16.55 -9.89 -12.93
CA GLU A 103 17.09 -8.80 -13.74
C GLU A 103 16.17 -7.57 -13.72
N ALA A 104 14.85 -7.75 -13.86
CA ALA A 104 13.92 -6.64 -13.72
C ALA A 104 13.99 -5.97 -12.34
N LYS A 105 14.19 -6.75 -11.27
CA LYS A 105 14.41 -6.20 -9.93
C LYS A 105 15.73 -5.43 -9.84
N ARG A 106 16.82 -5.95 -10.41
CA ARG A 106 18.13 -5.27 -10.47
C ARG A 106 18.03 -3.93 -11.21
N ILE A 107 17.37 -3.89 -12.36
CA ILE A 107 17.11 -2.66 -13.13
C ILE A 107 16.40 -1.61 -12.28
N ASN A 108 15.39 -2.01 -11.51
CA ASN A 108 14.67 -1.07 -10.65
C ASN A 108 15.53 -0.61 -9.45
N LYS A 109 16.40 -1.47 -8.91
CA LYS A 109 17.33 -1.09 -7.83
C LYS A 109 18.37 -0.09 -8.31
N MET A 110 18.87 -0.22 -9.54
CA MET A 110 19.78 0.77 -10.13
C MET A 110 19.12 2.16 -10.19
N LYS A 111 17.87 2.25 -10.66
CA LYS A 111 17.12 3.51 -10.66
C LYS A 111 16.95 4.12 -9.27
N VAL A 112 16.72 3.29 -8.24
CA VAL A 112 16.61 3.75 -6.86
C VAL A 112 17.98 4.20 -6.33
N ALA A 113 19.07 3.51 -6.67
CA ALA A 113 20.42 3.93 -6.28
C ALA A 113 20.79 5.30 -6.90
N ASP A 114 20.45 5.50 -8.17
CA ASP A 114 20.62 6.79 -8.85
C ASP A 114 19.79 7.89 -8.16
N PHE A 115 18.52 7.59 -7.86
CA PHE A 115 17.62 8.50 -7.16
C PHE A 115 18.12 8.87 -5.75
N LEU A 116 18.59 7.90 -4.97
CA LEU A 116 19.13 8.14 -3.63
C LEU A 116 20.40 8.98 -3.68
N THR A 117 21.28 8.72 -4.65
CA THR A 117 22.48 9.52 -4.88
C THR A 117 22.09 10.97 -5.21
N GLU A 118 21.09 11.18 -6.08
CA GLU A 118 20.59 12.51 -6.43
C GLU A 118 19.99 13.26 -5.23
N LYS A 119 19.18 12.59 -4.40
CA LYS A 119 18.45 13.25 -3.30
C LYS A 119 19.24 13.42 -2.02
N THR A 120 20.17 12.51 -1.75
CA THR A 120 20.85 12.43 -0.44
C THR A 120 22.38 12.51 -0.56
N GLY A 121 22.95 12.31 -1.75
CA GLY A 121 24.39 12.21 -1.98
C GLY A 121 24.99 10.85 -1.60
N TYR A 122 24.23 9.93 -1.00
CA TYR A 122 24.73 8.61 -0.62
C TYR A 122 24.75 7.65 -1.81
N ILE A 123 25.92 7.03 -2.02
CA ILE A 123 26.11 5.99 -3.03
C ILE A 123 25.79 4.64 -2.39
N VAL A 124 24.79 3.95 -2.94
CA VAL A 124 24.32 2.65 -2.47
C VAL A 124 24.47 1.59 -3.55
N SER A 125 24.97 0.41 -3.15
CA SER A 125 25.18 -0.71 -4.09
C SER A 125 23.86 -1.38 -4.47
N PRO A 126 23.50 -1.49 -5.76
CA PRO A 126 22.30 -2.20 -6.21
C PRO A 126 22.41 -3.73 -6.07
N ASP A 127 23.54 -4.26 -5.60
CA ASP A 127 23.73 -5.69 -5.31
C ASP A 127 23.35 -6.05 -3.87
N ALA A 128 23.31 -5.08 -2.94
CA ALA A 128 22.88 -5.28 -1.56
C ALA A 128 21.38 -5.50 -1.45
N MET A 129 20.89 -6.18 -0.40
CA MET A 129 19.44 -6.26 -0.15
C MET A 129 18.88 -4.85 0.11
N PHE A 130 17.79 -4.48 -0.58
CA PHE A 130 17.09 -3.22 -0.32
C PHE A 130 15.97 -3.52 0.66
N ASP A 131 16.22 -3.20 1.93
CA ASP A 131 15.22 -3.24 3.00
C ASP A 131 14.55 -1.87 3.08
N VAL A 132 13.23 -1.84 2.93
CA VAL A 132 12.46 -0.59 2.80
C VAL A 132 11.34 -0.60 3.82
N GLN A 133 11.42 0.32 4.78
CA GLN A 133 10.35 0.58 5.73
C GLN A 133 9.74 1.95 5.42
N VAL A 134 8.41 1.98 5.28
CA VAL A 134 7.66 3.23 5.13
C VAL A 134 6.74 3.34 6.34
N VAL A 135 6.84 4.44 7.07
CA VAL A 135 6.12 4.65 8.33
C VAL A 135 5.13 5.80 8.16
N PHE A 136 3.88 5.55 8.52
CA PHE A 136 2.88 6.60 8.70
C PHE A 136 2.86 7.03 10.15
N VAL A 137 2.96 8.33 10.41
CA VAL A 137 2.87 8.90 11.76
C VAL A 137 1.46 9.47 11.96
N PRO A 138 0.60 8.84 12.79
CA PRO A 138 -0.73 9.36 13.07
C PRO A 138 -0.66 10.71 13.77
N ASP A 139 -1.59 11.62 13.45
CA ASP A 139 -1.68 12.97 14.04
C ASP A 139 -0.37 13.76 13.97
N TYR A 140 0.41 13.55 12.89
CA TYR A 140 1.67 14.25 12.67
C TYR A 140 1.48 15.76 12.83
N ASN A 141 2.11 16.29 13.87
CA ASN A 141 2.08 17.69 14.25
C ASN A 141 3.45 18.09 14.81
N VAL A 142 3.63 19.36 15.13
CA VAL A 142 4.92 19.91 15.59
C VAL A 142 5.42 19.21 16.85
N SER A 143 4.55 18.93 17.83
CA SER A 143 4.95 18.25 19.07
C SER A 143 5.44 16.82 18.84
N VAL A 144 4.80 16.08 17.94
CA VAL A 144 5.24 14.72 17.58
C VAL A 144 6.53 14.77 16.76
N ALA A 145 6.65 15.75 15.86
CA ALA A 145 7.86 15.97 15.07
C ALA A 145 9.07 16.32 15.95
N GLU A 146 8.89 17.11 17.01
CA GLU A 146 9.94 17.47 17.99
C GLU A 146 10.52 16.26 18.72
N VAL A 147 9.78 15.15 18.84
CA VAL A 147 10.28 13.89 19.43
C VAL A 147 10.89 12.98 18.38
N LEU A 148 10.23 12.85 17.23
CA LEU A 148 10.68 11.95 16.17
C LEU A 148 11.96 12.43 15.52
N ILE A 149 12.04 13.72 15.16
CA ILE A 149 13.17 14.29 14.43
C ILE A 149 14.49 14.09 15.21
N PRO A 150 14.63 14.42 16.51
CA PRO A 150 15.90 14.16 17.21
C PRO A 150 16.26 12.67 17.35
N GLY A 151 15.27 11.78 17.33
CA GLY A 151 15.45 10.33 17.47
C GLY A 151 15.63 9.56 16.16
N SER A 152 15.22 10.13 15.02
CA SER A 152 15.52 9.59 13.70
C SER A 152 16.93 9.97 13.26
N GLU A 153 17.57 9.11 12.46
CA GLU A 153 18.82 9.49 11.84
C GLU A 153 18.65 10.80 11.05
N LEU A 154 19.59 11.74 11.18
CA LEU A 154 19.56 13.03 10.49
C LEU A 154 19.41 12.88 8.95
N SER A 155 19.86 11.74 8.41
CA SER A 155 19.73 11.33 7.00
C SER A 155 18.27 11.13 6.57
N GLN A 156 17.35 10.88 7.51
CA GLN A 156 15.92 10.60 7.31
C GLN A 156 15.03 11.86 7.36
N HIS A 157 15.58 13.03 7.72
CA HIS A 157 14.82 14.30 7.81
C HIS A 157 14.69 15.02 6.48
N ILE A 158 15.51 14.68 5.49
CA ILE A 158 15.51 15.33 4.19
C ILE A 158 14.47 14.64 3.30
N SER A 159 13.23 15.11 3.44
CA SER A 159 12.09 14.98 2.53
C SER A 159 11.90 13.61 1.87
N THR A 160 11.14 12.74 2.52
CA THR A 160 10.26 11.80 1.81
C THR A 160 8.81 12.20 2.08
N ALA A 161 8.34 13.21 1.36
CA ALA A 161 6.92 13.49 1.23
C ALA A 161 6.23 12.25 0.63
N GLY A 162 5.39 11.58 1.41
CA GLY A 162 4.55 10.51 0.90
C GLY A 162 4.00 9.57 1.96
N MET A 163 2.90 9.97 2.59
CA MET A 163 1.77 9.07 2.88
C MET A 163 0.51 9.94 3.04
N GLU A 164 -0.07 10.32 1.90
CA GLU A 164 -1.52 10.51 1.69
C GLU A 164 -1.89 9.73 0.42
#